data_AF-A0AAU1V151-F1
#
_entry.id   AF-A0AAU1V151-F1
#
_cell.length_a   1.000
_cell.length_b   1.000
_cell.length_c   1.000
_cell.angle_alpha   90.00
_cell.angle_beta   90.00
_cell.angle_gamma   90.00
#
_symmetry.space_group_name_H-M   'P 1'
#
loop_
_entity.id
_entity.type
_entity.pdbx_description
1 polymer ?
#
loop_
_entity_poly.entity_id
_entity_poly.type
_entity_poly.pdbx_seq_one_letter_code
_entity_poly.pdbx_strand_id
1 'polypeptide(L)'
;MSMKRTNVYADPEDLAIIKEAAKRRGISEAEIIRQGIHLAAMANRVWDEPLFSRTFEGPGRTSSKAEVRDAVADAVRRETDSGSAA
;
A
#
# COMPACT_ATOMS: atom_id res chain seq x y z
N MET A 1 7.80 0.00 -20.22
CA MET A 1 8.27 1.40 -20.38
C MET A 1 9.78 1.42 -20.34
N SER A 2 10.43 2.21 -21.20
CA SER A 2 11.89 2.35 -21.20
C SER A 2 12.37 3.16 -20.01
N MET A 3 13.60 2.88 -19.54
CA MET A 3 14.21 3.65 -18.45
C MET A 3 14.57 5.06 -18.94
N LYS A 4 14.19 6.09 -18.18
CA LYS A 4 14.58 7.48 -18.45
C LYS A 4 15.82 7.85 -17.65
N ARG A 5 16.80 8.49 -18.28
CA ARG A 5 18.01 9.00 -17.60
C ARG A 5 17.69 10.29 -16.86
N THR A 6 18.07 10.37 -15.59
CA THR A 6 17.95 11.54 -14.73
C THR A 6 19.27 11.76 -14.00
N ASN A 7 19.73 13.00 -13.91
CA ASN A 7 20.93 13.38 -13.14
C ASN A 7 20.47 14.05 -11.84
N VAL A 8 21.07 13.68 -10.72
CA VAL A 8 20.77 14.22 -9.39
C VAL A 8 22.07 14.47 -8.62
N TYR A 9 22.06 15.42 -7.69
CA TYR A 9 23.10 15.56 -6.69
C TYR A 9 22.77 14.66 -5.49
N ALA A 10 23.80 14.06 -4.90
CA ALA A 10 23.70 13.21 -3.71
C ALA A 10 24.87 13.54 -2.77
N ASP A 11 24.70 13.23 -1.49
CA ASP A 11 25.75 13.41 -0.50
C ASP A 11 26.97 12.52 -0.86
N PRO A 12 28.20 13.04 -0.84
CA PRO A 12 29.39 12.24 -1.08
C PRO A 12 29.56 11.06 -0.11
N GLU A 13 29.09 11.19 1.14
CA GLU A 13 29.13 10.11 2.14
C GLU A 13 28.18 8.97 1.74
N ASP A 14 26.96 9.30 1.30
CA ASP A 14 25.99 8.32 0.80
C ASP A 14 26.53 7.57 -0.42
N LEU A 15 27.17 8.28 -1.35
CA LEU A 15 27.79 7.68 -2.53
C LEU A 15 28.92 6.70 -2.15
N ALA A 16 29.72 7.03 -1.13
CA ALA A 16 30.76 6.14 -0.62
C ALA A 16 30.16 4.85 -0.03
N ILE A 17 29.08 4.97 0.76
CA ILE A 17 28.37 3.82 1.33
C ILE A 17 27.78 2.92 0.23
N ILE A 18 27.15 3.52 -0.78
CA ILE A 18 26.56 2.80 -1.92
C ILE A 18 27.64 2.04 -2.70
N LYS A 19 28.80 2.65 -2.92
CA LYS A 19 29.94 2.03 -3.60
C LYS A 19 30.45 0.78 -2.87
N GLU A 20 30.63 0.86 -1.55
CA GLU A 20 31.05 -0.30 -0.76
C GLU A 20 29.97 -1.39 -0.70
N ALA A 21 28.68 -1.01 -0.69
CA ALA A 21 27.58 -1.97 -0.77
C ALA A 21 27.53 -2.67 -2.14
N ALA A 22 27.73 -1.93 -3.23
CA ALA A 22 27.77 -2.45 -4.60
C ALA A 22 28.90 -3.48 -4.77
N LYS A 23 30.10 -3.13 -4.28
CA LYS A 23 31.27 -4.03 -4.27
C LYS A 23 31.01 -5.32 -3.49
N ARG A 24 30.44 -5.22 -2.27
CA ARG A 24 30.09 -6.41 -1.45
C ARG A 24 29.05 -7.31 -2.11
N ARG A 25 28.11 -6.73 -2.87
CA ARG A 25 27.01 -7.46 -3.52
C ARG A 25 27.32 -7.90 -4.95
N GLY A 26 28.44 -7.48 -5.54
CA GLY A 26 28.81 -7.80 -6.91
C GLY A 26 27.88 -7.19 -7.97
N ILE A 27 27.25 -6.06 -7.68
CA ILE A 27 26.33 -5.35 -8.59
C ILE A 27 26.81 -3.93 -8.85
N SER A 28 26.24 -3.25 -9.84
CA SER A 28 26.57 -1.84 -10.13
C SER A 28 25.99 -0.88 -9.07
N GLU A 29 26.68 0.23 -8.79
CA GLU A 29 26.15 1.33 -7.93
C GLU A 29 24.80 1.83 -8.45
N ALA A 30 24.66 1.95 -9.77
CA ALA A 30 23.43 2.35 -10.42
C ALA A 30 22.26 1.40 -10.14
N GLU A 31 22.52 0.11 -9.90
CA GLU A 31 21.49 -0.87 -9.53
C GLU A 31 20.95 -0.62 -8.13
N ILE A 32 21.83 -0.30 -7.18
CA ILE A 32 21.42 0.08 -5.82
C ILE A 32 20.62 1.38 -5.85
N ILE A 33 21.06 2.38 -6.62
CA ILE A 33 20.34 3.66 -6.77
C ILE A 33 18.95 3.43 -7.40
N ARG A 34 18.84 2.57 -8.41
CA ARG A 34 17.53 2.19 -9.00
C ARG A 34 16.60 1.57 -7.96
N GLN A 35 17.10 0.66 -7.13
CA GLN A 35 16.32 0.03 -6.06
C GLN A 35 15.87 1.08 -5.03
N GLY A 36 16.75 1.99 -4.64
CA GLY A 36 16.42 3.09 -3.72
C GLY A 36 15.31 4.00 -4.25
N ILE A 37 15.41 4.43 -5.51
CA ILE A 37 14.37 5.24 -6.17
C ILE A 37 13.03 4.47 -6.22
N HIS A 38 13.07 3.18 -6.56
CA HIS A 38 11.85 2.37 -6.63
C HIS A 38 11.17 2.23 -5.25
N LEU A 39 11.95 1.97 -4.20
CA LEU A 39 11.44 1.90 -2.83
C LEU A 39 10.82 3.23 -2.38
N ALA A 40 11.50 4.34 -2.65
CA ALA A 40 10.97 5.68 -2.34
C ALA A 40 9.67 5.96 -3.08
N ALA A 41 9.57 5.57 -4.36
CA ALA A 41 8.34 5.70 -5.14
C ALA A 41 7.19 4.86 -4.58
N MET A 42 7.46 3.61 -4.17
CA MET A 42 6.43 2.75 -3.56
C MET A 42 5.98 3.25 -2.20
N ALA A 43 6.89 3.79 -1.38
CA ALA A 43 6.55 4.36 -0.08
C ALA A 43 5.62 5.58 -0.18
N ASN A 44 5.70 6.34 -1.27
CA ASN A 44 4.88 7.54 -1.50
C ASN A 44 3.74 7.30 -2.49
N ARG A 45 3.49 6.04 -2.88
CA ARG A 45 2.40 5.73 -3.80
C ARG A 45 1.07 5.89 -3.07
N VAL A 46 0.41 7.01 -3.31
CA VAL A 46 -0.97 7.26 -2.88
C VAL A 46 -1.92 6.66 -3.92
N TRP A 47 -3.11 6.22 -3.48
CA TRP A 47 -4.17 5.80 -4.39
C TRP A 47 -4.69 7.02 -5.15
N ASP A 48 -4.64 6.98 -6.49
CA ASP A 48 -5.12 8.09 -7.33
C ASP A 48 -6.66 8.25 -7.28
N GLU A 49 -7.38 7.18 -6.90
CA GLU A 49 -8.84 7.17 -6.78
C GLU A 49 -9.27 7.04 -5.30
N PRO A 50 -10.36 7.68 -4.87
CA PRO A 50 -10.85 7.53 -3.50
C PRO A 50 -11.10 6.06 -3.13
N LEU A 51 -10.69 5.67 -1.93
CA LEU A 51 -10.87 4.30 -1.43
C LEU A 51 -12.36 3.86 -1.44
N PHE A 52 -13.27 4.82 -1.40
CA PHE A 52 -14.71 4.63 -1.59
C PHE A 52 -15.26 5.71 -2.52
N SER A 53 -15.88 5.31 -3.63
CA SER A 53 -16.64 6.21 -4.51
C SER A 53 -18.10 6.41 -4.04
N ARG A 54 -18.59 5.51 -3.17
CA ARG A 54 -19.94 5.54 -2.60
C ARG A 54 -19.86 5.72 -1.10
N THR A 55 -20.13 6.93 -0.63
CA THR A 55 -20.46 7.17 0.77
C THR A 55 -21.91 6.75 0.98
N PHE A 56 -22.17 5.89 1.98
CA PHE A 56 -23.54 5.59 2.40
C PHE A 56 -23.95 6.62 3.45
N GLU A 57 -25.17 7.15 3.36
CA GLU A 57 -25.73 7.96 4.44
C GLU A 57 -25.95 7.05 5.65
N GLY A 58 -25.07 7.21 6.65
CA GLY A 58 -25.21 6.54 7.94
C GLY A 58 -26.32 7.17 8.78
N PRO A 59 -26.74 6.52 9.87
CA PRO A 59 -27.85 6.95 10.73
C PRO A 59 -27.57 8.24 11.54
N GLY A 60 -26.59 9.05 11.18
CA GLY A 60 -26.20 10.28 11.87
C GLY A 60 -25.56 10.07 13.26
N ARG A 61 -25.34 8.82 13.67
CA ARG A 61 -24.71 8.44 14.94
C ARG A 61 -23.65 7.36 14.75
N THR A 62 -22.61 7.40 15.58
CA THR A 62 -21.64 6.31 15.68
C THR A 62 -22.35 5.07 16.28
N SER A 63 -22.29 3.95 15.57
CA SER A 63 -22.82 2.68 16.07
C SER A 63 -21.92 2.13 17.18
N SER A 64 -22.50 1.55 18.22
CA SER A 64 -21.75 0.86 19.27
C SER A 64 -21.21 -0.48 18.77
N LYS A 65 -20.15 -0.98 19.42
CA LYS A 65 -19.57 -2.29 19.10
C LYS A 65 -20.59 -3.43 19.20
N ALA A 66 -21.53 -3.36 20.14
CA ALA A 66 -22.56 -4.37 20.32
C ALA A 66 -23.54 -4.38 19.14
N GLU A 67 -24.04 -3.20 18.74
CA GLU A 67 -24.95 -3.06 17.60
C GLU A 67 -24.33 -3.58 16.30
N VAL A 68 -23.06 -3.28 16.05
CA VAL A 68 -22.34 -3.78 14.87
C VAL A 68 -22.24 -5.30 14.91
N ARG A 69 -21.84 -5.88 16.05
CA ARG A 69 -21.71 -7.33 16.20
C ARG A 69 -23.04 -8.03 15.97
N ASP A 70 -24.12 -7.53 16.57
CA ASP A 70 -25.44 -8.16 16.51
C ASP A 70 -26.00 -8.07 15.08
N ALA A 71 -25.85 -6.91 14.40
CA ALA A 71 -26.25 -6.74 13.00
C ALA A 71 -25.50 -7.67 12.04
N VAL A 72 -24.18 -7.86 12.23
CA VAL A 72 -23.38 -8.80 11.42
C VAL A 72 -23.83 -10.25 11.68
N ALA A 73 -24.04 -10.62 12.95
CA ALA A 73 -24.50 -11.96 13.30
C ALA A 73 -25.89 -12.27 12.72
N ASP A 74 -26.81 -11.30 12.72
CA ASP A 74 -28.13 -11.42 12.10
C ASP A 74 -28.05 -11.55 10.58
N ALA A 75 -27.15 -10.83 9.92
CA ALA A 75 -26.96 -10.90 8.47
C ALA A 75 -26.43 -12.29 8.05
N VAL A 76 -25.41 -12.80 8.74
CA VAL A 76 -24.83 -14.13 8.46
C VAL A 76 -25.85 -15.24 8.69
N ARG A 77 -26.65 -15.16 9.77
CA ARG A 77 -27.75 -16.12 10.00
C ARG A 77 -28.76 -16.14 8.86
N ARG A 78 -29.23 -14.97 8.43
CA ARG A 78 -30.18 -14.84 7.31
C ARG A 78 -29.65 -15.40 6.00
N GLU A 79 -28.36 -15.19 5.71
CA GLU A 79 -27.71 -15.76 4.53
C GLU A 79 -27.66 -17.30 4.62
N THR A 80 -27.31 -17.84 5.79
CA THR A 80 -27.22 -19.28 6.02
C THR A 80 -28.60 -19.97 5.94
N ASP A 81 -29.63 -19.35 6.50
CA ASP A 81 -31.01 -19.86 6.45
C ASP A 81 -31.57 -19.80 5.01
N SER A 82 -31.18 -18.79 4.22
CA SER A 82 -31.56 -18.69 2.81
C SER A 82 -30.87 -19.70 1.90
N GLY A 83 -29.70 -20.23 2.31
CA GLY A 83 -28.96 -21.26 1.59
C GLY A 83 -29.36 -22.71 1.93
N SER A 84 -30.15 -22.93 2.99
CA SER A 84 -30.60 -24.26 3.42
C SER A 84 -31.95 -24.70 2.81
N ALA A 85 -32.55 -23.89 1.94
CA ALA A 85 -33.84 -24.16 1.29
C ALA A 85 -33.71 -24.61 -0.18
N ALA A 86 -32.65 -25.35 -0.52
CA ALA A 86 -32.44 -25.95 -1.84
C ALA A 86 -32.23 -27.47 -1.74
#